data_AF-A0A944CPH7-F1
#
_entry.id   AF-A0A944CPH7-F1
#
_cell.length_a   1.000
_cell.length_b   1.000
_cell.length_c   1.000
_cell.angle_alpha   90.00
_cell.angle_beta   90.00
_cell.angle_gamma   90.00
#
_symmetry.space_group_name_H-M   'P 1'
#
loop_
_entity.id
_entity.type
_entity.pdbx_description
1 polymer ?
#
loop_
_entity_poly.entity_id
_entity_poly.type
_entity_poly.pdbx_seq_one_letter_code
_entity_poly.pdbx_strand_id
1 'polypeptide(L)'
;MKKLLASTILTGVLAFGTAASASEVVETVDPGTTPDEFLFTFDQLFEELKLLVTFDDEKEAQLLLEFANERLAEATAMSEEEKTEFVQQAFQEYLEALEAAEEKVTEVIVEEQTDSEGEDELTEELENVSEVKDELTEELEDELKEEVEEATEKAKVVANVVKGLDQEMVSQLREQELGYGQIAQIFWLAEAAGKTVEEIASLYTEEKVGFGQAAKQLGVHPSKMKGLASGKKQASEEETDEEAETDGSEEGTEEAEQPGEAAVTEDENEDTTSTEQTTEQQVSVASASTTETKTNTKNSVTKAEEKKAEAVKKAEEAAKKAAEKKAEAEKKAEEQKREAAKKAEEKRQEAARKQEEAKKNKQKQEEDNDEQKDDDSDEDSN
;
A
#
# COMPACT_ATOMS: atom_id res chain seq x y z
N MET A 1 -9.21 55.96 -19.70
CA MET A 1 -8.23 56.85 -19.03
C MET A 1 -7.47 56.01 -18.02
N LYS A 2 -6.14 55.98 -18.16
CA LYS A 2 -5.19 55.30 -17.28
C LYS A 2 -5.14 56.04 -15.94
N LYS A 3 -5.24 55.35 -14.80
CA LYS A 3 -4.74 55.86 -13.51
C LYS A 3 -4.08 54.71 -12.74
N LEU A 4 -2.77 54.85 -12.61
CA LEU A 4 -1.84 54.12 -11.76
C LEU A 4 -2.01 54.62 -10.32
N LEU A 5 -2.08 53.70 -9.34
CA LEU A 5 -1.81 53.94 -7.92
C LEU A 5 -1.10 52.67 -7.40
N ALA A 6 0.23 52.67 -7.31
CA ALA A 6 1.01 53.04 -6.12
C ALA A 6 0.76 52.03 -4.98
N SER A 7 1.51 50.93 -4.93
CA SER A 7 2.83 50.82 -4.28
C SER A 7 2.80 51.17 -2.79
N THR A 8 2.61 50.16 -1.95
CA THR A 8 3.05 50.19 -0.55
C THR A 8 3.55 48.80 -0.18
N ILE A 9 4.82 48.57 -0.45
CA ILE A 9 5.56 47.39 -0.01
C ILE A 9 5.86 47.61 1.47
N LEU A 10 5.15 46.91 2.34
CA LEU A 10 5.41 46.85 3.77
C LEU A 10 6.39 45.70 4.01
N THR A 11 7.68 45.99 3.96
CA THR A 11 8.76 45.05 4.31
C THR A 11 8.78 44.88 5.83
N GLY A 12 7.97 43.95 6.34
CA GLY A 12 8.07 43.45 7.70
C GLY A 12 9.11 42.33 7.76
N VAL A 13 10.33 42.65 8.22
CA VAL A 13 11.34 41.64 8.55
C VAL A 13 10.91 40.97 9.86
N LEU A 14 10.20 39.85 9.74
CA LEU A 14 9.96 38.91 10.84
C LEU A 14 11.22 38.07 11.01
N ALA A 15 12.06 38.44 11.97
CA ALA A 15 13.14 37.61 12.46
C ALA A 15 12.55 36.49 13.34
N PHE A 16 12.02 35.44 12.70
CA PHE A 16 11.82 34.16 13.37
C PHE A 16 13.18 33.47 13.45
N GLY A 17 13.73 33.38 14.65
CA GLY A 17 14.87 32.53 14.94
C GLY A 17 14.48 31.08 14.70
N THR A 18 15.00 30.50 13.62
CA THR A 18 14.98 29.07 13.36
C THR A 18 15.87 28.39 14.39
N ALA A 19 15.29 27.94 15.50
CA ALA A 19 15.83 26.79 16.21
C ALA A 19 15.56 25.59 15.29
N ALA A 20 16.55 25.23 14.48
CA ALA A 20 16.55 23.96 13.76
C ALA A 20 16.78 22.87 14.80
N SER A 21 15.71 22.36 15.39
CA SER A 21 15.73 21.02 15.95
C SER A 21 15.95 20.09 14.77
N ALA A 22 17.12 19.48 14.70
CA ALA A 22 17.34 18.29 13.87
C ALA A 22 16.53 17.15 14.50
N SER A 23 15.21 17.23 14.36
CA SER A 23 14.38 16.03 14.36
C SER A 23 14.71 15.36 13.04
N GLU A 24 15.15 14.12 13.12
CA GLU A 24 15.18 13.20 11.99
C GLU A 24 13.78 13.24 11.36
N VAL A 25 13.65 14.01 10.28
CA VAL A 25 12.41 14.10 9.51
C VAL A 25 12.38 12.78 8.75
N VAL A 26 11.78 11.77 9.37
CA VAL A 26 11.17 10.68 8.62
C VAL A 26 10.26 11.39 7.62
N GLU A 27 10.55 11.24 6.34
CA GLU A 27 9.77 11.86 5.28
C GLU A 27 8.39 11.18 5.31
N THR A 28 7.48 11.76 6.08
CA THR A 28 6.13 11.24 6.24
C THR A 28 5.42 11.44 4.91
N VAL A 29 5.04 10.33 4.27
CA VAL A 29 4.17 10.33 3.08
C VAL A 29 2.91 11.13 3.42
N ASP A 30 2.49 12.00 2.48
CA ASP A 30 1.28 12.80 2.64
C ASP A 30 0.07 11.86 2.60
N PRO A 31 -0.81 11.82 3.62
CA PRO A 31 -1.98 10.96 3.62
C PRO A 31 -3.04 11.32 2.58
N GLY A 32 -2.87 12.42 1.83
CA GLY A 32 -3.79 12.75 0.74
C GLY A 32 -5.20 13.02 1.23
N THR A 33 -6.20 12.43 0.57
CA THR A 33 -7.60 12.49 0.99
C THR A 33 -7.89 11.31 1.92
N THR A 34 -8.32 11.55 3.15
CA THR A 34 -8.55 10.45 4.11
C THR A 34 -9.96 9.83 3.97
N PRO A 35 -10.18 8.59 4.44
CA PRO A 35 -11.45 7.87 4.26
C PRO A 35 -12.69 8.56 4.84
N ASP A 36 -12.53 9.48 5.79
CA ASP A 36 -13.62 10.25 6.38
C ASP A 36 -14.03 11.48 5.56
N GLU A 37 -13.23 11.85 4.55
CA GLU A 37 -13.51 12.99 3.69
C GLU A 37 -14.43 12.62 2.52
N PHE A 38 -15.33 13.54 2.17
CA PHE A 38 -16.29 13.33 1.08
C PHE A 38 -15.62 13.08 -0.28
N LEU A 39 -14.41 13.61 -0.48
CA LEU A 39 -13.69 13.49 -1.75
C LEU A 39 -12.92 12.18 -1.89
N PHE A 40 -12.84 11.35 -0.84
CA PHE A 40 -12.09 10.09 -0.85
C PHE A 40 -12.50 9.16 -1.98
N THR A 41 -13.80 9.00 -2.19
CA THR A 41 -14.34 8.19 -3.31
C THR A 41 -13.96 8.71 -4.70
N PHE A 42 -13.64 10.00 -4.84
CA PHE A 42 -13.14 10.56 -6.09
C PHE A 42 -11.64 10.33 -6.24
N ASP A 43 -10.92 10.25 -5.12
CA ASP A 43 -9.49 9.93 -5.08
C ASP A 43 -9.26 8.50 -5.54
N GLN A 44 -9.94 7.53 -4.92
CA GLN A 44 -9.95 6.13 -5.35
C GLN A 44 -10.31 5.96 -6.83
N LEU A 45 -11.29 6.71 -7.34
CA LEU A 45 -11.63 6.69 -8.76
C LEU A 45 -10.50 7.25 -9.65
N PHE A 46 -9.79 8.25 -9.17
CA PHE A 46 -8.65 8.83 -9.88
C PHE A 46 -7.44 7.89 -9.86
N GLU A 47 -7.19 7.20 -8.74
CA GLU A 47 -6.21 6.12 -8.61
C GLU A 47 -6.48 5.00 -9.62
N GLU A 48 -7.71 4.46 -9.64
CA GLU A 48 -8.14 3.46 -10.63
C GLU A 48 -7.95 3.94 -12.07
N LEU A 49 -8.26 5.22 -12.34
CA LEU A 49 -8.07 5.80 -13.65
C LEU A 49 -6.57 5.93 -14.00
N LYS A 50 -5.73 6.29 -13.03
CA LYS A 50 -4.26 6.40 -13.16
C LYS A 50 -3.68 5.02 -13.49
N LEU A 51 -4.10 3.96 -12.80
CA LEU A 51 -3.77 2.57 -13.15
C LEU A 51 -4.22 2.21 -14.56
N LEU A 52 -5.49 2.47 -14.90
CA LEU A 52 -6.07 2.12 -16.20
C LEU A 52 -5.33 2.76 -17.40
N VAL A 53 -4.74 3.95 -17.21
CA VAL A 53 -3.98 4.65 -18.25
C VAL A 53 -2.46 4.44 -18.16
N THR A 54 -1.99 3.68 -17.18
CA THR A 54 -0.58 3.29 -17.02
C THR A 54 -0.34 2.02 -17.82
N PHE A 55 0.33 2.15 -18.96
CA PHE A 55 0.59 1.03 -19.89
C PHE A 55 1.96 0.36 -19.70
N ASP A 56 2.69 0.81 -18.70
CA ASP A 56 4.07 0.43 -18.42
C ASP A 56 4.07 -0.34 -17.12
N ASP A 57 4.41 -1.63 -17.19
CA ASP A 57 4.17 -2.56 -16.10
C ASP A 57 4.98 -2.20 -14.84
N GLU A 58 6.22 -1.73 -15.02
CA GLU A 58 7.06 -1.18 -13.94
C GLU A 58 6.40 0.02 -13.24
N LYS A 59 5.91 1.01 -13.99
CA LYS A 59 5.19 2.14 -13.40
C LYS A 59 3.88 1.73 -12.74
N GLU A 60 3.20 0.71 -13.27
CA GLU A 60 2.01 0.17 -12.63
C GLU A 60 2.36 -0.45 -11.27
N ALA A 61 3.47 -1.18 -11.16
CA ALA A 61 3.97 -1.71 -9.90
C ALA A 61 4.33 -0.61 -8.89
N GLN A 62 5.10 0.41 -9.32
CA GLN A 62 5.43 1.58 -8.50
C GLN A 62 4.16 2.29 -8.00
N LEU A 63 3.16 2.41 -8.87
CA LEU A 63 1.91 3.07 -8.51
C LEU A 63 1.10 2.30 -7.46
N LEU A 64 1.09 0.97 -7.55
CA LEU A 64 0.44 0.14 -6.53
C LEU A 64 1.16 0.24 -5.17
N LEU A 65 2.49 0.33 -5.18
CA LEU A 65 3.31 0.58 -3.98
C LEU A 65 3.05 1.98 -3.40
N GLU A 66 2.89 3.00 -4.25
CA GLU A 66 2.48 4.36 -3.85
C GLU A 66 1.14 4.33 -3.11
N PHE A 67 0.13 3.63 -3.66
CA PHE A 67 -1.18 3.51 -3.02
C PHE A 67 -1.14 2.76 -1.70
N ALA A 68 -0.39 1.66 -1.61
CA ALA A 68 -0.23 0.95 -0.35
C ALA A 68 0.41 1.85 0.73
N ASN A 69 1.43 2.63 0.38
CA ASN A 69 2.03 3.62 1.28
C ASN A 69 1.06 4.74 1.68
N GLU A 70 0.26 5.24 0.73
CA GLU A 70 -0.77 6.25 0.98
C GLU A 70 -1.82 5.74 1.98
N ARG A 71 -2.31 4.51 1.82
CA ARG A 71 -3.23 3.88 2.78
C ARG A 71 -2.63 3.75 4.19
N LEU A 72 -1.32 3.47 4.33
CA LEU A 72 -0.64 3.49 5.64
C LEU A 72 -0.55 4.91 6.24
N ALA A 73 -0.31 5.92 5.40
CA ALA A 73 -0.30 7.31 5.82
C ALA A 73 -1.69 7.76 6.29
N GLU A 74 -2.75 7.38 5.56
CA GLU A 74 -4.14 7.61 5.97
C GLU A 74 -4.46 6.91 7.30
N ALA A 75 -4.08 5.65 7.47
CA ALA A 75 -4.27 4.92 8.72
C ALA A 75 -3.55 5.63 9.89
N THR A 76 -2.35 6.16 9.65
CA THR A 76 -1.61 6.96 10.63
C THR A 76 -2.37 8.23 11.00
N ALA A 77 -2.83 9.00 10.01
CA ALA A 77 -3.60 10.23 10.24
C ALA A 77 -4.91 9.95 10.99
N MET A 78 -5.61 8.85 10.69
CA MET A 78 -6.84 8.47 11.36
C MET A 78 -6.61 7.97 12.80
N SER A 79 -5.49 7.29 13.06
CA SER A 79 -5.09 6.88 14.42
C SER A 79 -4.80 8.11 15.28
N GLU A 80 -4.09 9.11 14.77
CA GLU A 80 -3.83 10.38 15.47
C GLU A 80 -5.12 11.14 15.83
N GLU A 81 -6.18 10.97 15.05
CA GLU A 81 -7.49 11.57 15.27
C GLU A 81 -8.46 10.68 16.07
N GLU A 82 -8.00 9.54 16.61
CA GLU A 82 -8.78 8.56 17.36
C GLU A 82 -9.99 8.01 16.58
N LYS A 83 -9.85 7.88 15.26
CA LYS A 83 -10.88 7.47 14.31
C LYS A 83 -10.78 5.98 13.94
N THR A 84 -10.90 5.11 14.93
CA THR A 84 -10.65 3.65 14.79
C THR A 84 -11.38 2.97 13.63
N GLU A 85 -12.65 3.33 13.34
CA GLU A 85 -13.39 2.75 12.21
C GLU A 85 -12.71 3.03 10.85
N PHE A 86 -12.12 4.21 10.69
CA PHE A 86 -11.41 4.60 9.47
C PHE A 86 -9.98 4.05 9.43
N VAL A 87 -9.34 3.83 10.59
CA VAL A 87 -8.06 3.10 10.67
C VAL A 87 -8.23 1.68 10.13
N GLN A 88 -9.26 0.96 10.60
CA GLN A 88 -9.56 -0.39 10.11
C GLN A 88 -9.84 -0.41 8.60
N GLN A 89 -10.62 0.56 8.10
CA GLN A 89 -10.88 0.68 6.66
C GLN A 89 -9.58 0.90 5.87
N ALA A 90 -8.74 1.85 6.30
CA ALA A 90 -7.47 2.14 5.63
C ALA A 90 -6.55 0.90 5.61
N PHE A 91 -6.53 0.09 6.68
CA PHE A 91 -5.77 -1.15 6.71
C PHE A 91 -6.32 -2.24 5.78
N GLN A 92 -7.64 -2.36 5.63
CA GLN A 92 -8.24 -3.27 4.65
C GLN A 92 -7.83 -2.87 3.22
N GLU A 93 -7.89 -1.58 2.91
CA GLU A 93 -7.49 -1.07 1.60
C GLU A 93 -5.97 -1.19 1.38
N TYR A 94 -5.16 -1.00 2.44
CA TYR A 94 -3.72 -1.27 2.42
C TYR A 94 -3.41 -2.74 2.07
N LEU A 95 -4.12 -3.70 2.68
CA LEU A 95 -3.93 -5.12 2.37
C LEU A 95 -4.22 -5.44 0.91
N GLU A 96 -5.30 -4.89 0.35
CA GLU A 96 -5.65 -5.06 -1.06
C GLU A 96 -4.59 -4.43 -1.99
N ALA A 97 -4.11 -3.23 -1.67
CA ALA A 97 -3.08 -2.54 -2.43
C ALA A 97 -1.72 -3.26 -2.36
N LEU A 98 -1.33 -3.74 -1.18
CA LEU A 98 -0.10 -4.50 -0.96
C LEU A 98 -0.12 -5.81 -1.74
N GLU A 99 -1.22 -6.57 -1.69
CA GLU A 99 -1.34 -7.81 -2.46
C GLU A 99 -1.23 -7.57 -3.98
N ALA A 100 -1.88 -6.51 -4.48
CA ALA A 100 -1.78 -6.12 -5.87
C ALA A 100 -0.35 -5.70 -6.25
N ALA A 101 0.33 -4.95 -5.38
CA ALA A 101 1.71 -4.54 -5.56
C ALA A 101 2.65 -5.76 -5.60
N GLU A 102 2.53 -6.70 -4.66
CA GLU A 102 3.32 -7.95 -4.64
C GLU A 102 3.20 -8.73 -5.96
N GLU A 103 1.97 -8.92 -6.45
CA GLU A 103 1.69 -9.64 -7.69
C GLU A 103 2.36 -8.93 -8.87
N LYS A 104 2.19 -7.61 -8.96
CA LYS A 104 2.72 -6.81 -10.08
C LYS A 104 4.23 -6.68 -10.06
N VAL A 105 4.84 -6.43 -8.90
CA VAL A 105 6.31 -6.43 -8.73
C VAL A 105 6.89 -7.77 -9.15
N THR A 106 6.26 -8.88 -8.72
CA THR A 106 6.72 -10.22 -9.09
C THR A 106 6.58 -10.47 -10.59
N GLU A 107 5.47 -10.07 -11.20
CA GLU A 107 5.28 -10.14 -12.66
C GLU A 107 6.38 -9.38 -13.41
N VAL A 108 6.62 -8.12 -13.06
CA VAL A 108 7.59 -7.25 -13.73
C VAL A 108 9.00 -7.80 -13.69
N ILE A 109 9.43 -8.31 -12.52
CA ILE A 109 10.78 -8.85 -12.32
C ILE A 109 10.93 -10.19 -13.07
N VAL A 110 9.98 -11.13 -12.92
CA VAL A 110 10.10 -12.45 -13.55
C VAL A 110 9.99 -12.39 -15.07
N GLU A 111 9.20 -11.47 -15.60
CA GLU A 111 9.04 -11.28 -17.04
C GLU A 111 10.16 -10.41 -17.67
N GLU A 112 11.18 -10.01 -16.89
CA GLU A 112 12.29 -9.15 -17.32
C GLU A 112 11.79 -7.84 -17.96
N GLN A 113 10.72 -7.26 -17.39
CA GLN A 113 10.08 -6.04 -17.88
C GLN A 113 10.73 -4.76 -17.34
N THR A 114 11.64 -4.89 -16.37
CA THR A 114 12.55 -3.84 -15.91
C THR A 114 14.00 -4.32 -15.97
N ASP A 115 14.96 -3.42 -15.77
CA ASP A 115 16.37 -3.77 -15.62
C ASP A 115 16.74 -4.01 -14.15
N SER A 116 17.97 -4.46 -13.89
CA SER A 116 18.41 -4.79 -12.53
C SER A 116 18.31 -3.62 -11.54
N GLU A 117 18.36 -2.37 -11.99
CA GLU A 117 18.23 -1.21 -11.10
C GLU A 117 16.76 -1.02 -10.69
N GLY A 118 15.83 -1.16 -11.64
CA GLY A 118 14.40 -1.15 -11.33
C GLY A 118 13.92 -2.38 -10.55
N GLU A 119 14.52 -3.56 -10.75
CA GLU A 119 14.29 -4.73 -9.88
C GLU A 119 14.67 -4.42 -8.42
N ASP A 120 15.84 -3.80 -8.22
CA ASP A 120 16.30 -3.40 -6.88
C ASP A 120 15.35 -2.38 -6.25
N GLU A 121 15.00 -1.32 -6.98
CA GLU A 121 14.08 -0.26 -6.53
C GLU A 121 12.71 -0.82 -6.13
N LEU A 122 12.06 -1.62 -7.00
CA LEU A 122 10.75 -2.20 -6.72
C LEU A 122 10.76 -3.11 -5.49
N THR A 123 11.81 -3.91 -5.31
CA THR A 123 11.91 -4.78 -4.13
C THR A 123 12.17 -4.01 -2.84
N GLU A 124 12.99 -2.96 -2.89
CA GLU A 124 13.24 -2.09 -1.74
C GLU A 124 11.97 -1.32 -1.34
N GLU A 125 11.24 -0.78 -2.31
CA GLU A 125 9.94 -0.14 -2.06
C GLU A 125 8.90 -1.12 -1.48
N LEU A 126 8.83 -2.34 -2.02
CA LEU A 126 7.95 -3.39 -1.49
C LEU A 126 8.32 -3.79 -0.05
N GLU A 127 9.62 -3.87 0.26
CA GLU A 127 10.08 -4.10 1.63
C GLU A 127 9.70 -2.94 2.54
N ASN A 128 9.95 -1.70 2.12
CA ASN A 128 9.64 -0.50 2.91
C ASN A 128 8.14 -0.36 3.20
N VAL A 129 7.26 -0.55 2.20
CA VAL A 129 5.81 -0.44 2.41
C VAL A 129 5.28 -1.53 3.33
N SER A 130 5.97 -2.68 3.41
CA SER A 130 5.63 -3.76 4.35
C SER A 130 6.10 -3.50 5.79
N GLU A 131 6.81 -2.39 6.05
CA GLU A 131 7.21 -1.97 7.39
C GLU A 131 6.10 -1.18 8.08
N VAL A 132 5.10 -1.89 8.59
CA VAL A 132 4.04 -1.30 9.41
C VAL A 132 4.54 -1.07 10.84
N LYS A 133 4.26 0.12 11.37
CA LYS A 133 4.58 0.48 12.77
C LYS A 133 3.69 -0.29 13.74
N ASP A 134 4.30 -0.86 14.79
CA ASP A 134 3.60 -1.63 15.81
C ASP A 134 2.45 -0.81 16.43
N GLU A 135 2.65 0.49 16.66
CA GLU A 135 1.64 1.37 17.25
C GLU A 135 0.34 1.43 16.43
N LEU A 136 0.43 1.38 15.10
CA LEU A 136 -0.75 1.39 14.24
C LEU A 136 -1.52 0.07 14.30
N THR A 137 -0.81 -1.04 14.48
CA THR A 137 -1.42 -2.37 14.56
C THR A 137 -2.10 -2.65 15.90
N GLU A 138 -1.75 -1.93 16.96
CA GLU A 138 -2.37 -2.09 18.29
C GLU A 138 -3.84 -1.63 18.32
N GLU A 139 -4.23 -0.74 17.41
CA GLU A 139 -5.61 -0.26 17.28
C GLU A 139 -6.52 -1.18 16.44
N LEU A 140 -5.94 -2.19 15.80
CA LEU A 140 -6.67 -3.12 14.93
C LEU A 140 -7.39 -4.20 15.72
N GLU A 141 -8.46 -4.71 15.13
CA GLU A 141 -9.12 -5.90 15.62
C GLU A 141 -8.19 -7.11 15.44
N ASP A 142 -8.25 -8.09 16.37
CA ASP A 142 -7.34 -9.23 16.39
C ASP A 142 -7.25 -9.97 15.04
N GLU A 143 -8.38 -10.12 14.34
CA GLU A 143 -8.46 -10.76 13.02
C GLU A 143 -7.70 -9.96 11.95
N LEU A 144 -7.95 -8.64 11.86
CA LEU A 144 -7.27 -7.78 10.90
C LEU A 144 -5.78 -7.61 11.23
N LYS A 145 -5.42 -7.60 12.51
CA LYS A 145 -4.02 -7.58 12.94
C LYS A 145 -3.26 -8.80 12.45
N GLU A 146 -3.84 -10.00 12.60
CA GLU A 146 -3.24 -11.24 12.11
C GLU A 146 -3.09 -11.21 10.58
N GLU A 147 -4.08 -10.69 9.85
CA GLU A 147 -3.99 -10.51 8.39
C GLU A 147 -2.89 -9.53 7.97
N VAL A 148 -2.73 -8.40 8.67
CA VAL A 148 -1.66 -7.42 8.42
C VAL A 148 -0.29 -8.01 8.71
N GLU A 149 -0.12 -8.75 9.81
CA GLU A 149 1.12 -9.45 10.12
C GLU A 149 1.46 -10.49 9.03
N GLU A 150 0.49 -11.31 8.60
CA GLU A 150 0.72 -12.31 7.54
C GLU A 150 1.06 -11.67 6.20
N ALA A 151 0.34 -10.63 5.79
CA ALA A 151 0.56 -9.93 4.52
C ALA A 151 1.90 -9.19 4.49
N THR A 152 2.27 -8.52 5.58
CA THR A 152 3.58 -7.82 5.66
C THR A 152 4.74 -8.80 5.66
N GLU A 153 4.64 -9.95 6.35
CA GLU A 153 5.65 -11.00 6.27
C GLU A 153 5.75 -11.59 4.86
N LYS A 154 4.61 -11.80 4.19
CA LYS A 154 4.55 -12.25 2.80
C LYS A 154 5.24 -11.27 1.86
N ALA A 155 4.95 -9.98 1.94
CA ALA A 155 5.56 -8.94 1.10
C ALA A 155 7.09 -8.94 1.23
N LYS A 156 7.60 -9.04 2.46
CA LYS A 156 9.05 -9.14 2.73
C LYS A 156 9.66 -10.38 2.10
N VAL A 157 8.98 -11.51 2.18
CA VAL A 157 9.43 -12.75 1.52
C VAL A 157 9.47 -12.57 0.00
N VAL A 158 8.41 -12.00 -0.59
CA VAL A 158 8.32 -11.74 -2.03
C VAL A 158 9.48 -10.86 -2.49
N ALA A 159 9.72 -9.73 -1.82
CA ALA A 159 10.79 -8.79 -2.14
C ALA A 159 12.18 -9.46 -2.20
N ASN A 160 12.42 -10.46 -1.34
CA ASN A 160 13.70 -11.15 -1.28
C ASN A 160 13.85 -12.31 -2.28
N VAL A 161 12.76 -13.03 -2.55
CA VAL A 161 12.79 -14.27 -3.35
C VAL A 161 12.66 -13.99 -4.84
N VAL A 162 11.93 -12.93 -5.22
CA VAL A 162 11.57 -12.65 -6.60
C VAL A 162 12.76 -12.59 -7.57
N LYS A 163 13.88 -11.98 -7.16
CA LYS A 163 15.09 -11.84 -7.98
C LYS A 163 15.76 -13.18 -8.33
N GLY A 164 15.45 -14.24 -7.58
CA GLY A 164 16.03 -15.58 -7.76
C GLY A 164 15.11 -16.58 -8.45
N LEU A 165 13.91 -16.16 -8.89
CA LEU A 165 12.93 -17.07 -9.44
C LEU A 165 13.34 -17.59 -10.82
N ASP A 166 13.22 -18.91 -11.00
CA ASP A 166 13.46 -19.54 -12.29
C ASP A 166 12.25 -19.35 -13.22
N GLN A 167 12.45 -18.64 -14.33
CA GLN A 167 11.37 -18.25 -15.25
C GLN A 167 10.65 -19.47 -15.88
N GLU A 168 11.36 -20.58 -16.12
CA GLU A 168 10.76 -21.79 -16.66
C GLU A 168 9.80 -22.40 -15.64
N MET A 169 10.22 -22.50 -14.39
CA MET A 169 9.40 -22.98 -13.30
C MET A 169 8.22 -22.04 -12.99
N VAL A 170 8.42 -20.72 -13.01
CA VAL A 170 7.32 -19.76 -12.86
C VAL A 170 6.28 -19.96 -13.97
N SER A 171 6.73 -20.12 -15.22
CA SER A 171 5.83 -20.40 -16.35
C SER A 171 5.01 -21.69 -16.14
N GLN A 172 5.64 -22.76 -15.62
CA GLN A 172 4.95 -24.02 -15.30
C GLN A 172 3.92 -23.87 -14.19
N LEU A 173 4.18 -23.03 -13.19
CA LEU A 173 3.22 -22.77 -12.11
C LEU A 173 2.08 -21.84 -12.58
N ARG A 174 2.36 -20.89 -13.48
CA ARG A 174 1.32 -20.07 -14.13
C ARG A 174 0.37 -20.92 -14.96
N GLU A 175 0.86 -21.97 -15.63
CA GLU A 175 0.02 -22.95 -16.32
C GLU A 175 -0.93 -23.72 -15.37
N GLN A 176 -0.60 -23.75 -14.07
CA GLN A 176 -1.45 -24.30 -13.00
C GLN A 176 -2.38 -23.26 -12.39
N GLU A 177 -2.54 -22.10 -13.04
CA GLU A 177 -3.40 -20.98 -12.61
C GLU A 177 -2.97 -20.33 -11.28
N LEU A 178 -1.69 -20.48 -10.89
CA LEU A 178 -1.15 -19.84 -9.69
C LEU A 178 -0.80 -18.37 -9.96
N GLY A 179 -1.10 -17.47 -9.02
CA GLY A 179 -0.66 -16.07 -9.04
C GLY A 179 0.86 -15.95 -8.82
N TYR A 180 1.48 -14.87 -9.31
CA TYR A 180 2.89 -14.59 -9.08
C TYR A 180 3.24 -14.50 -7.58
N GLY A 181 2.39 -13.89 -6.75
CA GLY A 181 2.57 -13.86 -5.30
C GLY A 181 2.52 -15.26 -4.68
N GLN A 182 1.62 -16.13 -5.16
CA GLN A 182 1.56 -17.53 -4.72
C GLN A 182 2.81 -18.31 -5.14
N ILE A 183 3.33 -18.03 -6.33
CA ILE A 183 4.55 -18.65 -6.85
C ILE A 183 5.75 -18.27 -5.99
N ALA A 184 5.92 -17.00 -5.66
CA ALA A 184 6.98 -16.55 -4.75
C ALA A 184 6.91 -17.28 -3.39
N GLN A 185 5.70 -17.44 -2.82
CA GLN A 185 5.50 -18.19 -1.58
C GLN A 185 5.84 -19.68 -1.71
N ILE A 186 5.52 -20.33 -2.83
CA ILE A 186 5.86 -21.74 -3.08
C ILE A 186 7.38 -21.92 -3.13
N PHE A 187 8.09 -21.04 -3.83
CA PHE A 187 9.56 -21.08 -3.90
C PHE A 187 10.19 -20.89 -2.52
N TRP A 188 9.69 -19.93 -1.77
CA TRP A 188 10.17 -19.68 -0.42
C TRP A 188 9.94 -20.89 0.51
N LEU A 189 8.74 -21.49 0.48
CA LEU A 189 8.43 -22.70 1.25
C LEU A 189 9.29 -23.89 0.83
N ALA A 190 9.56 -24.04 -0.46
CA ALA A 190 10.42 -25.09 -0.98
C ALA A 190 11.84 -24.96 -0.43
N GLU A 191 12.40 -23.75 -0.44
CA GLU A 191 13.72 -23.47 0.16
C GLU A 191 13.72 -23.71 1.68
N ALA A 192 12.75 -23.15 2.39
CA ALA A 192 12.68 -23.24 3.86
C ALA A 192 12.44 -24.67 4.36
N ALA A 193 11.67 -25.47 3.62
CA ALA A 193 11.39 -26.87 3.95
C ALA A 193 12.44 -27.86 3.39
N GLY A 194 13.36 -27.40 2.53
CA GLY A 194 14.27 -28.28 1.79
C GLY A 194 13.54 -29.25 0.86
N LYS A 195 12.42 -28.82 0.28
CA LYS A 195 11.58 -29.57 -0.65
C LYS A 195 11.66 -28.99 -2.06
N THR A 196 11.13 -29.70 -3.05
CA THR A 196 11.05 -29.15 -4.42
C THR A 196 9.83 -28.24 -4.59
N VAL A 197 9.93 -27.31 -5.54
CA VAL A 197 8.83 -26.38 -5.87
C VAL A 197 7.57 -27.14 -6.27
N GLU A 198 7.71 -28.26 -6.99
CA GLU A 198 6.60 -29.11 -7.43
C GLU A 198 5.93 -29.83 -6.27
N GLU A 199 6.70 -30.29 -5.27
CA GLU A 199 6.14 -30.90 -4.06
C GLU A 199 5.27 -29.89 -3.30
N ILE A 200 5.74 -28.65 -3.18
CA ILE A 200 4.98 -27.58 -2.51
C ILE A 200 3.76 -27.16 -3.35
N ALA A 201 3.91 -27.00 -4.66
CA ALA A 201 2.81 -26.65 -5.56
C ALA A 201 1.70 -27.70 -5.57
N SER A 202 2.06 -28.99 -5.46
CA SER A 202 1.10 -30.09 -5.38
C SER A 202 0.28 -30.05 -4.09
N LEU A 203 0.89 -29.68 -2.96
CA LEU A 203 0.15 -29.48 -1.69
C LEU A 203 -0.90 -28.37 -1.84
N TYR A 204 -0.57 -27.30 -2.57
CA TYR A 204 -1.50 -26.19 -2.76
C TYR A 204 -2.64 -26.54 -3.73
N THR A 205 -2.31 -27.11 -4.89
CA THR A 205 -3.28 -27.36 -5.97
C THR A 205 -4.12 -28.61 -5.75
N GLU A 206 -3.51 -29.70 -5.27
CA GLU A 206 -4.20 -30.99 -5.09
C GLU A 206 -4.92 -31.08 -3.73
N GLU A 207 -4.23 -30.70 -2.64
CA GLU A 207 -4.79 -30.82 -1.29
C GLU A 207 -5.61 -29.58 -0.88
N LYS A 208 -5.51 -28.47 -1.63
CA LYS A 208 -6.19 -27.19 -1.35
C LYS A 208 -5.89 -26.66 0.05
N VAL A 209 -4.65 -26.85 0.48
CA VAL A 209 -4.16 -26.42 1.79
C VAL A 209 -3.67 -24.98 1.68
N GLY A 210 -4.13 -24.10 2.56
CA GLY A 210 -3.64 -22.70 2.61
C GLY A 210 -2.17 -22.63 3.04
N PHE A 211 -1.49 -21.52 2.73
CA PHE A 211 -0.05 -21.36 2.97
C PHE A 211 0.35 -21.56 4.45
N GLY A 212 -0.38 -20.96 5.39
CA GLY A 212 -0.13 -21.18 6.82
C GLY A 212 -0.25 -22.65 7.25
N GLN A 213 -1.19 -23.40 6.66
CA GLN A 213 -1.33 -24.83 6.92
C GLN A 213 -0.22 -25.65 6.25
N ALA A 214 0.17 -25.29 5.02
CA ALA A 214 1.29 -25.92 4.32
C ALA A 214 2.59 -25.73 5.10
N ALA A 215 2.91 -24.50 5.53
CA ALA A 215 4.06 -24.19 6.36
C ALA A 215 4.09 -25.05 7.64
N LYS A 216 2.95 -25.16 8.33
CA LYS A 216 2.79 -25.99 9.52
C LYS A 216 3.02 -27.48 9.26
N GLN A 217 2.50 -28.02 8.16
CA GLN A 217 2.73 -29.42 7.76
C GLN A 217 4.19 -29.70 7.40
N LEU A 218 4.87 -28.71 6.83
CA LEU A 218 6.27 -28.76 6.46
C LEU A 218 7.23 -28.53 7.63
N GLY A 219 6.70 -28.18 8.81
CA GLY A 219 7.51 -27.84 9.98
C GLY A 219 8.29 -26.53 9.81
N VAL A 220 7.84 -25.67 8.89
CA VAL A 220 8.39 -24.33 8.68
C VAL A 220 7.70 -23.39 9.66
N HIS A 221 8.47 -22.89 10.63
CA HIS A 221 7.95 -21.99 11.66
C HIS A 221 8.00 -20.54 11.17
N PRO A 222 7.03 -19.67 11.53
CA PRO A 222 7.03 -18.24 11.19
C PRO A 222 8.35 -17.51 11.45
N SER A 223 8.99 -17.80 12.59
CA SER A 223 10.30 -17.21 12.90
C SER A 223 11.46 -17.65 12.00
N LYS A 224 11.35 -18.77 11.27
CA LYS A 224 12.32 -19.12 10.20
C LYS A 224 12.08 -18.28 8.93
N MET A 225 10.86 -17.76 8.73
CA MET A 225 10.54 -16.84 7.62
C MET A 225 11.31 -15.53 7.75
N LYS A 226 11.31 -14.97 8.95
CA LYS A 226 11.99 -13.70 9.25
C LYS A 226 13.50 -13.72 8.99
N GLY A 227 14.15 -14.88 9.16
CA GLY A 227 15.59 -15.04 8.93
C GLY A 227 15.97 -14.96 7.44
N LEU A 228 15.17 -15.61 6.58
CA LEU A 228 15.40 -15.64 5.13
C LEU A 228 15.12 -14.29 4.46
N ALA A 229 14.08 -13.57 4.92
CA ALA A 229 13.75 -12.23 4.44
C ALA A 229 14.84 -11.19 4.75
N SER A 230 15.68 -11.40 5.77
CA SER A 230 16.73 -10.42 6.09
C SER A 230 17.97 -10.48 5.18
N GLY A 231 17.95 -11.28 4.10
CA GLY A 231 19.09 -11.49 3.20
C GLY A 231 20.32 -12.13 3.86
N LYS A 232 20.31 -12.33 5.19
CA LYS A 232 21.30 -13.10 5.93
C LYS A 232 21.04 -14.57 5.66
N LYS A 233 21.60 -15.04 4.54
CA LYS A 233 21.89 -16.44 4.30
C LYS A 233 22.69 -16.93 5.50
N GLN A 234 22.00 -17.51 6.50
CA GLN A 234 22.64 -18.15 7.64
C GLN A 234 23.47 -19.29 7.07
N ALA A 235 24.76 -19.02 6.84
CA ALA A 235 25.74 -20.08 6.73
C ALA A 235 25.57 -20.88 8.03
N SER A 236 25.03 -22.09 7.90
CA SER A 236 24.79 -22.97 9.03
C SER A 236 26.14 -23.30 9.66
N GLU A 237 26.55 -22.54 10.67
CA GLU A 237 27.41 -23.06 11.71
C GLU A 237 26.54 -24.07 12.48
N GLU A 238 26.71 -25.35 12.16
CA GLU A 238 26.35 -26.45 13.05
C GLU A 238 27.15 -26.27 14.35
N GLU A 239 26.70 -25.39 15.24
CA GLU A 239 27.00 -25.56 16.66
C GLU A 239 26.20 -26.76 17.14
N THR A 240 26.91 -27.88 17.15
CA THR A 240 26.49 -29.09 17.82
C THR A 240 26.46 -28.76 19.31
N ASP A 241 25.27 -28.73 19.90
CA ASP A 241 25.08 -28.68 21.35
C ASP A 241 25.77 -29.90 21.99
N GLU A 242 27.04 -29.75 22.38
CA GLU A 242 27.64 -30.59 23.40
C GLU A 242 27.21 -30.05 24.77
N GLU A 243 26.26 -30.77 25.37
CA GLU A 243 25.94 -30.68 26.80
C GLU A 243 27.23 -30.79 27.64
N ALA A 244 27.70 -29.67 28.18
CA ALA A 244 28.66 -29.64 29.26
C ALA A 244 27.98 -29.12 30.53
N GLU A 245 27.60 -30.06 31.39
CA GLU A 245 27.34 -29.77 32.80
C GLU A 245 28.53 -29.03 33.41
N THR A 246 28.29 -27.90 34.08
CA THR A 246 29.14 -27.48 35.20
C THR A 246 28.34 -26.68 36.22
N ASP A 247 28.04 -27.40 37.29
CA ASP A 247 27.77 -26.95 38.64
C ASP A 247 28.85 -25.97 39.15
N GLY A 248 28.45 -24.97 39.95
CA GLY A 248 29.36 -24.36 40.93
C GLY A 248 29.48 -22.83 41.00
N SER A 249 28.72 -22.25 41.95
CA SER A 249 29.23 -21.42 43.05
C SER A 249 29.64 -19.94 42.85
N GLU A 250 28.95 -19.11 43.65
CA GLU A 250 29.44 -17.98 44.48
C GLU A 250 30.04 -16.73 43.80
N GLU A 251 29.39 -15.56 43.92
CA GLU A 251 29.44 -14.60 45.04
C GLU A 251 30.66 -13.66 44.95
N GLY A 252 30.42 -12.34 44.85
CA GLY A 252 31.51 -11.35 44.80
C GLY A 252 31.09 -9.94 44.40
N THR A 253 30.59 -9.20 45.40
CA THR A 253 30.30 -7.76 45.50
C THR A 253 31.45 -6.80 45.13
N GLU A 254 31.02 -5.59 44.71
CA GLU A 254 31.57 -4.23 44.95
C GLU A 254 33.08 -3.96 44.78
N GLU A 255 33.46 -2.94 44.00
CA GLU A 255 33.90 -1.63 44.54
C GLU A 255 34.26 -0.64 43.41
N ALA A 256 34.31 0.64 43.81
CA ALA A 256 34.30 1.84 43.01
C ALA A 256 35.68 2.35 42.56
N GLU A 257 35.63 3.54 41.95
CA GLU A 257 36.68 4.57 41.83
C GLU A 257 37.40 4.73 40.46
N GLN A 258 36.99 5.80 39.77
CA GLN A 258 37.85 6.74 39.01
C GLN A 258 39.07 7.18 39.85
N PRO A 259 40.19 7.74 39.31
CA PRO A 259 40.25 8.69 38.18
C PRO A 259 41.53 8.60 37.31
N GLY A 260 41.65 9.48 36.30
CA GLY A 260 42.95 9.68 35.64
C GLY A 260 42.92 10.58 34.41
N GLU A 261 43.28 11.84 34.63
CA GLU A 261 43.51 12.91 33.65
C GLU A 261 44.64 12.64 32.64
N ALA A 262 44.63 13.53 31.63
CA ALA A 262 45.76 14.07 30.87
C ALA A 262 46.19 13.29 29.62
N ALA A 263 46.65 13.90 28.53
CA ALA A 263 46.67 15.25 27.96
C ALA A 263 47.49 15.10 26.65
N VAL A 264 47.59 16.17 25.83
CA VAL A 264 48.66 16.40 24.82
C VAL A 264 48.50 15.61 23.51
N THR A 265 48.67 16.12 22.30
CA THR A 265 48.73 17.43 21.57
C THR A 265 48.78 17.04 20.08
N GLU A 266 48.42 17.97 19.17
CA GLU A 266 49.08 18.30 17.88
C GLU A 266 49.78 17.15 17.10
N ASP A 267 49.55 16.93 15.80
CA ASP A 267 49.87 17.89 14.74
C ASP A 267 49.42 17.41 13.34
N GLU A 268 49.13 18.41 12.50
CA GLU A 268 49.28 18.58 11.05
C GLU A 268 49.27 17.46 9.97
N ASN A 269 48.66 17.87 8.83
CA ASN A 269 49.00 17.62 7.42
C ASN A 269 48.68 16.20 6.85
N GLU A 270 48.19 16.01 5.62
CA GLU A 270 48.39 16.75 4.36
C GLU A 270 47.14 16.74 3.45
N ASP A 271 47.01 17.89 2.79
CA ASP A 271 46.44 18.19 1.48
C ASP A 271 46.80 17.15 0.40
N THR A 272 45.81 16.66 -0.37
CA THR A 272 46.05 16.07 -1.70
C THR A 272 44.90 16.39 -2.66
N THR A 273 45.01 17.54 -3.31
CA THR A 273 44.44 17.80 -4.63
C THR A 273 44.94 16.77 -5.64
N SER A 274 44.02 16.09 -6.34
CA SER A 274 44.35 15.28 -7.52
C SER A 274 43.67 15.82 -8.76
N THR A 275 44.43 15.75 -9.84
CA THR A 275 44.42 16.62 -11.02
C THR A 275 43.72 15.93 -12.18
N GLU A 276 42.87 16.66 -12.90
CA GLU A 276 42.31 16.25 -14.19
C GLU A 276 43.41 16.10 -15.24
N GLN A 277 43.54 14.89 -15.81
CA GLN A 277 44.25 14.68 -17.08
C GLN A 277 43.28 14.20 -18.16
N THR A 278 42.95 15.12 -19.04
CA THR A 278 42.36 14.89 -20.35
C THR A 278 43.38 14.20 -21.25
N THR A 279 43.03 13.05 -21.82
CA THR A 279 43.84 12.40 -22.86
C THR A 279 43.02 12.28 -24.14
N GLU A 280 43.37 13.09 -25.13
CA GLU A 280 42.95 12.92 -26.52
C GLU A 280 43.62 11.66 -27.08
N GLN A 281 42.84 10.73 -27.64
CA GLN A 281 43.39 9.67 -28.49
C GLN A 281 42.60 9.58 -29.79
N GLN A 282 43.24 10.11 -30.84
CA GLN A 282 42.94 9.84 -32.23
C GLN A 282 43.24 8.37 -32.55
N VAL A 283 42.29 7.65 -33.14
CA VAL A 283 42.60 6.55 -34.05
C VAL A 283 41.72 6.66 -35.29
N SER A 284 42.41 6.79 -36.41
CA SER A 284 41.90 6.81 -37.77
C SER A 284 41.97 5.42 -38.41
N VAL A 285 41.05 5.17 -39.34
CA VAL A 285 41.09 4.25 -40.49
C VAL A 285 41.01 2.74 -40.24
N ALA A 286 39.86 2.14 -40.60
CA ALA A 286 39.81 0.96 -41.46
C ALA A 286 38.43 0.84 -42.13
N SER A 287 38.40 1.18 -43.42
CA SER A 287 37.34 0.84 -44.35
C SER A 287 37.34 -0.65 -44.69
N ALA A 288 36.17 -1.14 -45.12
CA ALA A 288 35.92 -2.36 -45.89
C ALA A 288 35.30 -3.54 -45.11
N SER A 289 33.97 -3.55 -45.04
CA SER A 289 33.17 -4.70 -45.47
C SER A 289 31.70 -4.28 -45.63
N THR A 290 31.34 -3.94 -46.87
CA THR A 290 29.95 -3.73 -47.29
C THR A 290 29.69 -4.74 -48.38
N THR A 291 29.10 -5.89 -48.04
CA THR A 291 28.13 -6.62 -48.87
C THR A 291 27.60 -7.82 -48.09
N GLU A 292 26.33 -8.14 -48.29
CA GLU A 292 25.59 -9.30 -47.73
C GLU A 292 24.81 -9.09 -46.42
N THR A 293 23.83 -8.17 -46.41
CA THR A 293 22.58 -8.44 -45.68
C THR A 293 21.43 -7.64 -46.27
N LYS A 294 20.75 -8.19 -47.28
CA LYS A 294 19.60 -7.52 -47.92
C LYS A 294 18.52 -8.52 -48.31
N THR A 295 18.10 -9.37 -47.35
CA THR A 295 16.98 -10.30 -47.56
C THR A 295 16.13 -10.61 -46.34
N ASN A 296 16.34 -10.01 -45.15
CA ASN A 296 15.55 -10.36 -43.95
C ASN A 296 14.64 -9.26 -43.36
N THR A 297 14.45 -8.13 -44.06
CA THR A 297 13.66 -6.99 -43.55
C THR A 297 12.15 -7.08 -43.86
N LYS A 298 11.69 -8.13 -44.54
CA LYS A 298 10.27 -8.25 -44.94
C LYS A 298 9.38 -9.03 -43.95
N ASN A 299 9.97 -9.79 -43.01
CA ASN A 299 9.22 -10.56 -42.00
C ASN A 299 9.04 -9.83 -40.66
N SER A 300 9.82 -8.78 -40.37
CA SER A 300 9.68 -8.02 -39.11
C SER A 300 8.54 -7.00 -39.13
N VAL A 301 8.17 -6.50 -40.31
CA VAL A 301 7.08 -5.51 -40.44
C VAL A 301 5.71 -6.16 -40.21
N THR A 302 5.51 -7.42 -40.63
CA THR A 302 4.23 -8.13 -40.43
C THR A 302 3.98 -8.51 -38.98
N LYS A 303 5.02 -8.86 -38.20
CA LYS A 303 4.86 -9.20 -36.77
C LYS A 303 4.54 -7.96 -35.90
N ALA A 304 5.02 -6.79 -36.31
CA ALA A 304 4.72 -5.52 -35.62
C ALA A 304 3.28 -5.03 -35.87
N GLU A 305 2.73 -5.22 -37.08
CA GLU A 305 1.32 -4.89 -37.36
C GLU A 305 0.35 -5.83 -36.63
N GLU A 306 0.68 -7.12 -36.51
CA GLU A 306 -0.15 -8.09 -35.79
C GLU A 306 -0.20 -7.80 -34.28
N LYS A 307 0.94 -7.50 -33.63
CA LYS A 307 0.98 -7.06 -32.23
C LYS A 307 0.18 -5.77 -32.00
N LYS A 308 0.24 -4.80 -32.92
CA LYS A 308 -0.57 -3.57 -32.81
C LYS A 308 -2.07 -3.84 -32.94
N ALA A 309 -2.48 -4.73 -33.84
CA ALA A 309 -3.89 -5.08 -33.99
C ALA A 309 -4.45 -5.83 -32.77
N GLU A 310 -3.63 -6.68 -32.13
CA GLU A 310 -3.99 -7.37 -30.89
C GLU A 310 -4.11 -6.39 -29.71
N ALA A 311 -3.15 -5.47 -29.56
CA ALA A 311 -3.20 -4.43 -28.54
C ALA A 311 -4.44 -3.52 -28.67
N VAL A 312 -4.81 -3.13 -29.89
CA VAL A 312 -6.03 -2.33 -30.14
C VAL A 312 -7.29 -3.11 -29.76
N LYS A 313 -7.36 -4.41 -30.03
CA LYS A 313 -8.50 -5.24 -29.62
C LYS A 313 -8.60 -5.40 -28.11
N LYS A 314 -7.47 -5.63 -27.41
CA LYS A 314 -7.44 -5.69 -25.94
C LYS A 314 -7.87 -4.36 -25.33
N ALA A 315 -7.40 -3.24 -25.87
CA ALA A 315 -7.80 -1.91 -25.42
C ALA A 315 -9.31 -1.62 -25.66
N GLU A 316 -9.87 -2.04 -26.80
CA GLU A 316 -11.31 -1.90 -27.09
C GLU A 316 -12.16 -2.75 -26.14
N GLU A 317 -11.74 -3.98 -25.83
CA GLU A 317 -12.43 -4.84 -24.87
C GLU A 317 -12.36 -4.30 -23.44
N ALA A 318 -11.19 -3.80 -23.02
CA ALA A 318 -11.01 -3.13 -21.74
C ALA A 318 -11.89 -1.88 -21.62
N ALA A 319 -11.92 -1.03 -22.65
CA ALA A 319 -12.79 0.15 -22.69
C ALA A 319 -14.28 -0.21 -22.62
N LYS A 320 -14.69 -1.32 -23.26
CA LYS A 320 -16.06 -1.82 -23.19
C LYS A 320 -16.43 -2.33 -21.78
N LYS A 321 -15.53 -3.10 -21.14
CA LYS A 321 -15.71 -3.57 -19.76
C LYS A 321 -15.77 -2.39 -18.76
N ALA A 322 -14.91 -1.39 -18.92
CA ALA A 322 -14.93 -0.18 -18.12
C ALA A 322 -16.24 0.61 -18.30
N ALA A 323 -16.73 0.74 -19.54
CA ALA A 323 -18.01 1.39 -19.81
C ALA A 323 -19.21 0.62 -19.21
N GLU A 324 -19.17 -0.71 -19.21
CA GLU A 324 -20.18 -1.56 -18.59
C GLU A 324 -20.19 -1.43 -17.06
N LYS A 325 -19.03 -1.50 -16.41
CA LYS A 325 -18.88 -1.25 -14.96
C LYS A 325 -19.39 0.14 -14.57
N LYS A 326 -19.03 1.19 -15.33
CA LYS A 326 -19.51 2.55 -15.10
C LYS A 326 -21.03 2.65 -15.23
N ALA A 327 -21.64 2.01 -16.22
CA ALA A 327 -23.08 2.00 -16.39
C ALA A 327 -23.81 1.22 -15.27
N GLU A 328 -23.20 0.17 -14.72
CA GLU A 328 -23.72 -0.55 -13.55
C GLU A 328 -23.65 0.31 -12.28
N ALA A 329 -22.52 1.00 -12.06
CA ALA A 329 -22.35 1.93 -10.95
C ALA A 329 -23.36 3.08 -11.00
N GLU A 330 -23.58 3.68 -12.18
CA GLU A 330 -24.60 4.72 -12.36
C GLU A 330 -26.02 4.22 -12.05
N LYS A 331 -26.36 2.98 -12.42
CA LYS A 331 -27.65 2.35 -12.08
C LYS A 331 -27.81 2.13 -10.57
N LYS A 332 -26.79 1.60 -9.89
CA LYS A 332 -26.80 1.42 -8.43
C LYS A 332 -26.96 2.76 -7.71
N ALA A 333 -26.25 3.79 -8.15
CA ALA A 333 -26.37 5.14 -7.61
C ALA A 333 -27.76 5.76 -7.83
N GLU A 334 -28.39 5.53 -9.00
CA GLU A 334 -29.76 5.97 -9.28
C GLU A 334 -30.79 5.22 -8.40
N GLU A 335 -30.60 3.92 -8.20
CA GLU A 335 -31.45 3.11 -7.32
C GLU A 335 -31.38 3.57 -5.87
N GLN A 336 -30.17 3.79 -5.33
CA GLN A 336 -29.99 4.34 -3.98
C GLN A 336 -30.63 5.72 -3.81
N LYS A 337 -30.48 6.62 -4.80
CA LYS A 337 -31.16 7.93 -4.80
C LYS A 337 -32.69 7.77 -4.77
N ARG A 338 -33.23 6.80 -5.50
CA ARG A 338 -34.67 6.52 -5.52
C ARG A 338 -35.17 5.95 -4.19
N GLU A 339 -34.43 5.07 -3.55
CA GLU A 339 -34.76 4.57 -2.22
C GLU A 339 -34.70 5.67 -1.15
N ALA A 340 -33.66 6.50 -1.18
CA ALA A 340 -33.53 7.66 -0.29
C ALA A 340 -34.71 8.63 -0.48
N ALA A 341 -35.12 8.91 -1.73
CA ALA A 341 -36.27 9.74 -2.03
C ALA A 341 -37.59 9.15 -1.49
N LYS A 342 -37.81 7.83 -1.62
CA LYS A 342 -38.98 7.14 -1.05
C LYS A 342 -39.01 7.24 0.47
N LYS A 343 -37.89 6.95 1.15
CA LYS A 343 -37.78 7.08 2.62
C LYS A 343 -38.03 8.52 3.08
N ALA A 344 -37.54 9.52 2.35
CA ALA A 344 -37.77 10.93 2.64
C ALA A 344 -39.25 11.32 2.45
N GLU A 345 -39.92 10.79 1.41
CA GLU A 345 -41.35 11.00 1.18
C GLU A 345 -42.20 10.36 2.29
N GLU A 346 -41.89 9.12 2.70
CA GLU A 346 -42.58 8.43 3.79
C GLU A 346 -42.48 9.20 5.11
N LYS A 347 -41.27 9.68 5.47
CA LYS A 347 -41.08 10.55 6.65
C LYS A 347 -41.89 11.84 6.57
N ARG A 348 -41.99 12.46 5.38
CA ARG A 348 -42.82 13.67 5.18
C ARG A 348 -44.31 13.36 5.36
N GLN A 349 -44.79 12.23 4.85
CA GLN A 349 -46.18 11.80 5.02
C GLN A 349 -46.50 11.49 6.49
N GLU A 350 -45.59 10.83 7.21
CA GLU A 350 -45.74 10.56 8.64
C GLU A 350 -45.78 11.86 9.45
N ALA A 351 -44.87 12.80 9.17
CA ALA A 351 -44.86 14.11 9.81
C ALA A 351 -46.16 14.90 9.54
N ALA A 352 -46.69 14.85 8.31
CA ALA A 352 -47.95 15.48 7.96
C ALA A 352 -49.14 14.86 8.72
N ARG A 353 -49.19 13.53 8.87
CA ARG A 353 -50.21 12.84 9.67
C ARG A 353 -50.16 13.26 11.14
N LYS A 354 -48.96 13.30 11.74
CA LYS A 354 -48.77 13.76 13.13
C LYS A 354 -49.22 15.21 13.31
N GLN A 355 -48.93 16.09 12.34
CA GLN A 355 -49.41 17.48 12.38
C GLN A 355 -50.93 17.59 12.26
N GLU A 356 -51.57 16.77 11.42
CA GLU A 356 -53.03 16.75 11.29
C GLU A 356 -53.71 16.25 12.58
N GLU A 357 -53.18 15.19 13.19
CA GLU A 357 -53.66 14.65 14.47
C GLU A 357 -53.52 15.68 15.61
N ALA A 358 -52.37 16.37 15.67
CA ALA A 358 -52.15 17.45 16.64
C ALA A 358 -53.17 18.59 16.46
N LYS A 359 -53.51 18.97 15.21
CA LYS A 359 -54.55 19.97 14.93
C LYS A 359 -55.93 19.51 15.38
N LYS A 360 -56.31 18.25 15.12
CA LYS A 360 -57.59 17.69 15.56
C LYS A 360 -57.70 17.65 17.10
N ASN A 361 -56.63 17.26 17.79
CA ASN A 361 -56.60 17.23 19.25
C ASN A 361 -56.69 18.65 19.84
N LYS A 362 -56.03 19.64 19.22
CA LYS A 362 -56.14 21.03 19.62
C LYS A 362 -57.56 21.58 19.43
N GLN A 363 -58.20 21.27 18.31
CA GLN A 363 -59.58 21.70 18.05
C GLN A 363 -60.56 21.12 19.08
N LYS A 364 -60.42 19.84 19.43
CA LYS A 364 -61.25 19.24 20.50
C LYS A 364 -61.04 19.93 21.85
N GLN A 365 -59.81 20.25 22.21
CA GLN A 365 -59.52 21.00 23.45
C GLN A 365 -60.10 22.42 23.44
N GLU A 366 -60.18 23.07 22.27
CA GLU A 366 -60.83 24.37 22.13
C GLU A 366 -62.36 24.24 22.26
N GLU A 367 -62.97 23.20 21.68
CA GLU A 367 -64.41 22.88 21.82
C GLU A 367 -64.80 22.56 23.28
N ASP A 368 -64.03 21.70 23.97
CA ASP A 368 -64.27 21.33 25.37
C ASP A 368 -64.16 22.54 26.33
N ASN A 369 -63.28 23.50 26.03
CA ASN A 369 -63.09 24.71 26.84
C ASN A 369 -64.20 25.75 26.65
N ASP A 370 -64.87 25.77 25.49
CA ASP A 370 -65.98 26.68 25.26
C ASP A 370 -67.28 26.15 25.87
N GLU A 371 -67.51 24.83 25.92
CA GLU A 371 -68.63 24.25 26.67
C GLU A 371 -68.56 24.54 28.19
N GLN A 372 -67.36 24.62 28.77
CA GLN A 372 -67.20 24.93 30.20
C GLN A 372 -67.49 26.39 30.55
N LYS A 373 -67.43 27.33 29.60
CA LYS A 373 -67.69 28.76 29.90
C LYS A 373 -69.17 29.11 29.98
N ASP A 374 -70.05 28.29 29.42
CA ASP A 374 -71.49 28.55 29.42
C ASP A 374 -72.14 28.15 30.76
N ASP A 375 -71.57 27.19 31.50
CA ASP A 375 -72.12 26.69 32.79
C ASP A 375 -71.84 27.63 33.99
N ASP A 376 -70.78 28.44 33.93
CA ASP A 376 -70.42 29.39 35.01
C ASP A 376 -71.15 30.74 34.93
N SER A 377 -72.01 30.96 33.92
CA SER A 377 -72.67 32.25 33.71
C SER A 377 -74.00 32.44 34.47
N ASP A 378 -74.51 31.40 35.14
CA ASP A 378 -75.77 31.44 35.90
C ASP A 378 -75.59 31.62 37.43
N GLU A 379 -74.37 31.64 37.98
CA GLU A 379 -74.16 31.73 39.44
C GLU A 379 -74.16 33.16 40.03
N ASP A 380 -74.08 34.23 39.23
CA ASP A 380 -73.95 35.61 39.75
C ASP A 380 -75.26 36.44 39.77
N SER A 381 -76.43 35.82 39.55
CA SER A 381 -77.73 36.53 39.51
C SER A 381 -78.56 36.51 40.81
N ASN A 382 -77.93 36.45 42.00
CA ASN A 382 -78.67 36.43 43.27
C ASN A 382 -78.23 37.52 44.27
#